data_AF-A0A851VDS1-F1
#
_entry.id   AF-A0A851VDS1-F1
#
_cell.length_a   1.000
_cell.length_b   1.000
_cell.length_c   1.000
_cell.angle_alpha   90.00
_cell.angle_beta   90.00
_cell.angle_gamma   90.00
#
_symmetry.space_group_name_H-M   'P 1'
#
loop_
_entity.id
_entity.type
_entity.pdbx_description
1 polymer ?
#
loop_
_entity_poly.entity_id
_entity_poly.type
_entity_poly.pdbx_seq_one_letter_code
_entity_poly.pdbx_strand_id
1 'polypeptide(L)'
;GWILEGFPENQEQAWMLQSSGIFPRHVGKQYKVCVPVKSCSWFLTMFPVEVFHTTFDWPSDPLVQERLVKPEDLSEQEVSKKLLEYHRNFPEIFHIYQKVLKSINADQPSVDV
;
A
#
# COMPACT_ATOMS: atom_id res chain seq x y z
N GLY A 1 -16.19 10.93 10.89
CA GLY A 1 -14.95 11.23 10.15
C GLY A 1 -14.88 10.32 8.94
N TRP A 2 -13.90 10.51 8.07
CA TRP A 2 -13.68 9.68 6.88
C TRP A 2 -12.20 9.31 6.80
N ILE A 3 -11.91 8.16 6.21
CA ILE A 3 -10.56 7.69 5.90
C ILE A 3 -10.58 7.35 4.42
N LEU A 4 -9.64 7.91 3.66
CA LEU A 4 -9.43 7.56 2.27
C LEU A 4 -8.14 6.75 2.20
N GLU A 5 -8.27 5.50 1.72
CA GLU A 5 -7.14 4.61 1.48
C GLU A 5 -6.95 4.48 -0.03
N GLY A 6 -5.71 4.58 -0.50
CA GLY A 6 -5.39 4.51 -1.93
C GLY A 6 -5.81 5.73 -2.76
N PHE A 7 -6.36 6.79 -2.17
CA PHE A 7 -6.77 8.01 -2.89
C PHE A 7 -6.33 9.26 -2.12
N PRO A 8 -5.83 10.32 -2.80
CA PRO A 8 -5.62 10.47 -4.24
C PRO A 8 -4.34 9.80 -4.76
N GLU A 9 -4.38 9.29 -5.99
CA GLU A 9 -3.24 8.63 -6.68
C GLU A 9 -2.45 9.60 -7.57
N ASN A 10 -3.10 10.68 -8.04
CA ASN A 10 -2.52 11.67 -8.96
C ASN A 10 -2.78 13.12 -8.49
N GLN A 11 -1.99 14.05 -9.01
CA GLN A 11 -2.10 15.48 -8.72
C GLN A 11 -3.50 16.04 -9.01
N GLU A 12 -4.08 15.68 -10.16
CA GLU A 12 -5.41 16.14 -10.58
C GLU A 12 -6.50 15.73 -9.58
N GLN A 13 -6.43 14.50 -9.05
CA GLN A 13 -7.36 14.01 -8.04
C GLN A 13 -7.24 14.79 -6.72
N ALA A 14 -6.00 15.12 -6.32
CA ALA A 14 -5.76 15.97 -5.17
C ALA A 14 -6.36 17.37 -5.36
N TRP A 15 -6.26 17.96 -6.56
CA TRP A 15 -6.88 19.24 -6.89
C TRP A 15 -8.40 19.17 -6.93
N MET A 16 -8.98 18.08 -7.44
CA MET A 16 -10.42 17.88 -7.42
C MET A 16 -10.97 17.83 -5.99
N LEU A 17 -10.28 17.16 -5.06
CA LEU A 17 -10.66 17.14 -3.65
C LEU A 17 -10.69 18.55 -3.05
N GLN A 18 -9.64 19.34 -3.30
CA GLN A 18 -9.57 20.71 -2.79
C GLN A 18 -10.64 21.62 -3.40
N SER A 19 -10.87 21.49 -4.71
CA SER A 19 -11.89 22.27 -5.43
C SER A 19 -13.31 21.91 -4.97
N SER A 20 -13.53 20.66 -4.55
CA SER A 20 -14.79 20.18 -3.98
C SER A 20 -14.96 20.53 -2.50
N GLY A 21 -13.99 21.22 -1.89
CA GLY A 21 -14.03 21.61 -0.47
C GLY A 21 -13.68 20.48 0.51
N ILE A 22 -13.13 19.36 0.02
CA ILE A 22 -12.75 18.21 0.84
C ILE A 22 -11.27 18.34 1.22
N PHE A 23 -11.03 18.73 2.47
CA PHE A 23 -9.68 18.91 3.00
C PHE A 23 -9.38 17.87 4.09
N PRO A 24 -8.42 16.94 3.86
CA PRO A 24 -7.98 16.01 4.90
C PRO A 24 -7.30 16.77 6.04
N ARG A 25 -7.62 16.39 7.28
CA ARG A 25 -6.92 16.90 8.48
C ARG A 25 -5.53 16.29 8.65
N HIS A 26 -5.38 15.03 8.25
CA HIS A 26 -4.13 14.28 8.33
C HIS A 26 -3.97 13.46 7.07
N VAL A 27 -2.77 13.47 6.51
CA VAL A 27 -2.39 12.60 5.39
C VAL A 27 -1.22 11.76 5.86
N GLY A 28 -1.41 10.45 5.95
CA GLY A 28 -0.37 9.50 6.34
C GLY A 28 0.39 9.01 5.11
N LYS A 29 1.72 9.14 5.12
CA LYS A 29 2.59 8.44 4.18
C LYS A 29 3.32 7.34 4.93
N GLN A 30 3.00 6.10 4.63
CA GLN A 30 3.83 4.98 5.03
C GLN A 30 4.99 4.82 4.04
N TYR A 31 6.20 4.72 4.57
CA TYR A 31 7.35 4.29 3.79
C TYR A 31 7.95 3.05 4.44
N LYS A 32 8.38 2.11 3.60
CA LYS A 32 9.13 0.93 3.99
C LYS A 32 10.50 1.05 3.35
N VAL A 33 11.58 0.98 4.13
CA VAL A 33 12.94 0.91 3.60
C VAL A 33 13.01 -0.40 2.84
N CYS A 34 13.19 -0.30 1.52
CA CYS A 34 13.13 -1.42 0.59
C CYS A 34 13.93 -2.63 1.09
N VAL A 35 13.22 -3.63 1.62
CA VAL A 35 13.71 -5.01 1.55
C VAL A 35 13.61 -5.40 0.07
N PRO A 36 14.69 -5.91 -0.56
CA PRO A 36 14.75 -6.14 -2.00
C PRO A 36 13.54 -6.97 -2.46
N VAL A 37 13.07 -6.70 -3.68
CA VAL A 37 11.87 -7.25 -4.35
C VAL A 37 11.63 -8.76 -4.16
N LYS A 38 12.69 -9.52 -3.85
CA LYS A 38 12.65 -10.94 -3.46
C LYS A 38 11.86 -11.22 -2.16
N SER A 39 11.73 -10.24 -1.28
CA SER A 39 10.98 -10.33 -0.03
C SER A 39 9.52 -9.91 -0.18
N CYS A 40 9.10 -9.46 -1.36
CA CYS A 40 7.69 -9.25 -1.71
C CYS A 40 7.15 -10.58 -2.25
N SER A 41 7.14 -11.60 -1.39
CA SER A 41 6.56 -12.87 -1.75
C SER A 41 5.05 -12.76 -1.54
N TRP A 42 4.35 -12.61 -2.66
CA TRP A 42 3.01 -12.05 -2.79
C TRP A 42 1.90 -12.89 -2.15
N PHE A 43 0.80 -12.21 -1.86
CA PHE A 43 -0.30 -12.64 -1.02
C PHE A 43 -1.25 -13.61 -1.71
N LEU A 44 -1.63 -14.68 -1.01
CA LEU A 44 -2.54 -15.72 -1.49
C LEU A 44 -3.87 -15.60 -0.74
N THR A 45 -5.00 -15.48 -1.44
CA THR A 45 -6.33 -15.39 -0.77
C THR A 45 -7.36 -16.33 -1.40
N MET A 46 -8.07 -17.07 -0.54
CA MET A 46 -9.46 -17.46 -0.75
C MET A 46 -10.18 -17.40 0.60
N PHE A 47 -11.39 -16.83 0.58
CA PHE A 47 -12.23 -16.49 1.73
C PHE A 47 -12.12 -17.42 2.97
N PRO A 48 -12.08 -16.86 4.19
CA PRO A 48 -12.05 -15.43 4.53
C PRO A 48 -10.68 -14.83 4.20
N VAL A 49 -10.64 -13.53 3.86
CA VAL A 49 -9.47 -12.81 3.29
C VAL A 49 -8.33 -12.72 4.31
N GLU A 50 -7.63 -13.84 4.50
CA GLU A 50 -6.40 -13.92 5.26
C GLU A 50 -5.22 -13.85 4.30
N VAL A 51 -4.32 -12.94 4.61
CA VAL A 51 -3.25 -12.49 3.73
C VAL A 51 -1.96 -13.09 4.26
N PHE A 52 -1.53 -14.20 3.66
CA PHE A 52 -0.33 -14.92 4.08
C PHE A 52 0.92 -14.47 3.32
N HIS A 53 2.07 -14.51 4.00
CA HIS A 53 3.37 -14.20 3.40
C HIS A 53 4.24 -15.45 3.33
N THR A 54 4.74 -15.80 2.15
CA THR A 54 5.48 -17.06 1.98
C THR A 54 6.78 -17.17 2.79
N THR A 55 7.32 -16.04 3.26
CA THR A 55 8.59 -15.99 4.01
C THR A 55 8.44 -15.55 5.47
N PHE A 56 7.35 -14.86 5.83
CA PHE A 56 7.20 -14.22 7.14
C PHE A 56 5.98 -14.73 7.90
N ASP A 57 4.96 -15.21 7.18
CA ASP A 57 3.68 -15.62 7.77
C ASP A 57 3.08 -16.73 6.91
N TRP A 58 3.78 -17.88 6.89
CA TRP A 58 3.37 -19.05 6.12
C TRP A 58 2.49 -19.94 7.00
N PRO A 59 1.27 -20.28 6.55
CA PRO A 59 0.37 -21.09 7.35
C PRO A 59 0.96 -22.48 7.58
N SER A 60 0.92 -22.96 8.82
CA SER A 60 1.40 -24.32 9.15
C SER A 60 0.41 -25.41 8.74
N ASP A 61 -0.85 -25.05 8.47
CA ASP A 61 -1.91 -25.99 8.08
C ASP A 61 -1.85 -26.30 6.58
N PRO A 62 -1.63 -27.57 6.17
CA PRO A 62 -1.56 -27.97 4.77
C PRO A 62 -2.88 -27.78 4.01
N LEU A 63 -4.04 -27.81 4.69
CA LEU A 63 -5.35 -27.57 4.05
C LEU A 63 -5.52 -26.09 3.68
N VAL A 64 -4.91 -25.20 4.45
CA VAL A 64 -4.88 -23.76 4.13
C VAL A 64 -3.97 -23.55 2.93
N GLN A 65 -2.77 -24.17 2.93
CA GLN A 65 -1.80 -24.06 1.84
C GLN A 65 -2.35 -24.50 0.46
N GLU A 66 -3.12 -25.59 0.40
CA GLU A 66 -3.70 -26.09 -0.86
C GLU A 66 -4.79 -25.16 -1.43
N ARG A 67 -5.41 -24.35 -0.57
CA ARG A 67 -6.48 -23.40 -0.93
C ARG A 67 -5.96 -22.02 -1.31
N LEU A 68 -4.65 -21.80 -1.19
CA LEU A 68 -4.01 -20.52 -1.48
C LEU A 68 -4.00 -20.27 -3.00
N VAL A 69 -4.63 -19.18 -3.45
CA VAL A 69 -4.69 -18.79 -4.87
C VAL A 69 -3.83 -17.57 -5.13
N LYS A 70 -2.99 -17.63 -6.18
CA LYS A 70 -2.21 -16.48 -6.62
C LYS A 70 -3.14 -15.48 -7.30
N PRO A 71 -3.20 -14.22 -6.86
CA PRO A 71 -3.90 -13.19 -7.63
C PRO A 71 -3.22 -13.00 -8.99
N GLU A 72 -4.02 -13.01 -10.06
CA GLU A 72 -3.54 -12.86 -11.45
C GLU A 72 -2.94 -11.47 -11.72
N ASP A 73 -3.35 -10.44 -10.98
CA ASP A 73 -2.98 -9.03 -11.20
C ASP A 73 -1.63 -8.58 -10.58
N LEU A 74 -0.81 -9.54 -10.12
CA LEU A 74 0.43 -9.29 -9.37
C LEU A 74 1.66 -9.93 -10.05
N SER A 75 1.78 -9.84 -11.38
CA SER A 75 3.05 -10.15 -12.03
C SER A 75 4.15 -9.20 -11.52
N GLU A 76 5.38 -9.70 -11.33
CA GLU A 76 6.53 -8.89 -10.87
C GLU A 76 6.72 -7.64 -11.75
N GLN A 77 6.44 -7.76 -13.04
CA GLN A 77 6.51 -6.65 -13.99
C GLN A 77 5.43 -5.58 -13.75
N GLU A 78 4.21 -6.00 -13.43
CA GLU A 78 3.09 -5.09 -13.15
C GLU A 78 3.29 -4.39 -11.82
N VAL A 79 3.76 -5.11 -10.79
CA VAL A 79 4.12 -4.53 -9.50
C VAL A 79 5.25 -3.52 -9.66
N SER A 80 6.28 -3.85 -10.44
CA SER A 80 7.37 -2.93 -10.75
C SER A 80 6.88 -1.68 -11.48
N LYS A 81 5.95 -1.82 -12.43
CA LYS A 81 5.34 -0.70 -13.15
C LYS A 81 4.52 0.19 -12.20
N LYS A 82 3.66 -0.40 -11.36
CA LYS A 82 2.87 0.32 -10.34
C LYS A 82 3.78 1.04 -9.34
N LEU A 83 4.88 0.41 -8.93
CA LEU A 83 5.88 1.02 -8.03
C LEU A 83 6.57 2.22 -8.69
N LEU A 84 6.94 2.11 -9.97
CA LEU A 84 7.51 3.21 -10.73
C LEU A 84 6.52 4.37 -10.89
N GLU A 85 5.25 4.08 -11.20
CA GLU A 85 4.18 5.09 -11.27
C GLU A 85 3.98 5.77 -9.91
N TYR A 86 3.96 5.01 -8.82
CA TYR A 86 3.92 5.53 -7.46
C TYR A 86 5.09 6.50 -7.20
N HIS A 87 6.32 6.10 -7.49
CA HIS A 87 7.49 6.96 -7.30
C HIS A 87 7.49 8.23 -8.16
N ARG A 88 6.81 8.22 -9.32
CA ARG A 88 6.69 9.39 -10.20
C ARG A 88 5.64 10.38 -9.73
N ASN A 89 4.45 9.90 -9.36
CA ASN A 89 3.28 10.77 -9.13
C ASN A 89 3.19 11.25 -7.67
N PHE A 90 3.62 10.44 -6.71
CA PHE A 90 3.47 10.76 -5.30
C PHE A 90 4.27 11.96 -4.77
N PRO A 91 5.49 12.29 -5.27
CA PRO A 91 6.19 13.50 -4.85
C PRO A 91 5.35 14.78 -4.97
N GLU A 92 4.56 14.89 -6.03
CA GLU A 92 3.71 16.06 -6.28
C GLU A 92 2.53 16.12 -5.30
N ILE A 93 1.92 14.98 -5.00
CA ILE A 93 0.82 14.86 -4.02
C ILE A 93 1.33 15.22 -2.62
N PHE A 94 2.53 14.77 -2.25
CA PHE A 94 3.15 15.13 -0.98
C PHE A 94 3.43 16.62 -0.87
N HIS A 95 3.79 17.27 -1.97
CA HIS A 95 3.95 18.72 -2.00
C HIS A 95 2.61 19.44 -1.76
N ILE A 96 1.52 18.99 -2.39
CA ILE A 96 0.18 19.54 -2.19
C ILE A 96 -0.26 19.45 -0.73
N TYR A 97 -0.04 18.29 -0.09
CA TYR A 97 -0.47 18.05 1.29
C TYR A 97 0.62 18.27 2.35
N GLN A 98 1.73 18.94 2.01
CA GLN A 98 2.92 19.07 2.86
C GLN A 98 2.62 19.60 4.28
N LYS A 99 1.59 20.45 4.43
CA LYS A 99 1.20 21.03 5.73
C LYS A 99 0.53 20.03 6.68
N VAL A 100 -0.13 19.01 6.16
CA VAL A 100 -0.90 18.00 6.92
C VAL A 100 -0.31 16.59 6.78
N LEU A 101 0.84 16.48 6.10
CA LEU A 101 1.52 15.23 5.84
C LEU A 101 2.24 14.74 7.10
N LYS A 102 2.00 13.48 7.46
CA LYS A 102 2.68 12.74 8.51
C LYS A 102 3.38 11.54 7.88
N SER A 103 4.70 11.52 7.96
CA SER A 103 5.51 10.38 7.56
C SER A 103 5.52 9.35 8.68
N ILE A 104 5.06 8.14 8.39
CA ILE A 104 5.01 7.02 9.32
C ILE A 104 6.01 5.97 8.82
N ASN A 105 6.88 5.50 9.70
CA ASN A 105 7.82 4.45 9.38
C ASN A 105 7.12 3.09 9.47
N ALA A 106 6.94 2.42 8.33
CA ALA A 106 6.29 1.11 8.28
C ALA A 106 7.27 -0.06 8.52
N ASP A 107 8.54 0.21 8.82
CA ASP A 107 9.50 -0.81 9.27
C ASP A 107 9.43 -1.08 10.78
N GLN A 108 8.58 -0.35 11.50
CA GLN A 108 8.32 -0.60 12.92
C GLN A 108 7.24 -1.68 13.10
N PRO A 109 7.32 -2.51 14.14
CA PRO A 109 6.28 -3.50 14.43
C PRO A 109 4.94 -2.80 14.64
N SER A 110 3.83 -3.49 14.31
CA SER A 110 2.47 -2.91 14.32
C SER A 110 2.00 -2.33 15.66
N VAL A 111 2.68 -2.66 16.76
CA VAL A 111 2.42 -2.10 18.09
C VAL A 111 3.01 -0.70 18.30
N ASP A 112 4.01 -0.33 17.49
CA ASP A 112 4.78 0.91 17.60
C ASP A 112 4.44 1.95 16.49
N VAL A 113 3.45 1.64 15.62
CA VAL A 113 2.99 2.46 14.48
C VAL A 113 1.62 3.06 14.75
#